data_AF-A0A2D5AP92-F1
#
_entry.id   AF-A0A2D5AP92-F1
#
_cell.length_a   1.000
_cell.length_b   1.000
_cell.length_c   1.000
_cell.angle_alpha   90.00
_cell.angle_beta   90.00
_cell.angle_gamma   90.00
#
_symmetry.space_group_name_H-M   'P 1'
#
loop_
_entity.id
_entity.type
_entity.pdbx_description
1 polymer ?
#
loop_
_entity_poly.entity_id
_entity_poly.type
_entity_poly.pdbx_seq_one_letter_code
_entity_poly.pdbx_strand_id
1 'polypeptide(L)'
;MGFPFFSSIKLIRVILASLATGAMVALSGCSLIGPTLGMGLALAPLKLAFACIPEGTQIDTLDGSVSIETLRVGDVVVGYDGQPVRVQQIHSYMEDAETEFYQVKFSNGGVVDLCSMHRISGIRAKQLEVGSVISGGQVVTEIKTYRGIESSYDLLTEDLGYRVEGIPVNSMIEEMYEAGRTGSIQN
;
A
#
# COMPACT_ATOMS: atom_id res chain seq x y z
N MET A 1 57.35 -19.03 -66.06
CA MET A 1 57.89 -18.34 -64.86
C MET A 1 57.10 -17.08 -64.65
N GLY A 2 56.51 -16.89 -63.46
CA GLY A 2 55.73 -15.71 -63.09
C GLY A 2 54.65 -16.06 -62.07
N PHE A 3 55.01 -15.97 -60.78
CA PHE A 3 54.13 -16.15 -59.63
C PHE A 3 53.09 -15.00 -59.50
N PRO A 4 51.98 -15.23 -58.75
CA PRO A 4 50.86 -14.31 -58.57
C PRO A 4 51.09 -13.36 -57.38
N PHE A 5 50.42 -12.21 -57.27
CA PHE A 5 50.18 -11.55 -55.97
C PHE A 5 49.07 -10.47 -56.03
N PHE A 6 48.02 -10.69 -55.21
CA PHE A 6 47.15 -9.78 -54.46
C PHE A 6 46.69 -8.43 -55.03
N SER A 7 45.39 -8.13 -54.89
CA SER A 7 44.93 -7.12 -53.92
C SER A 7 43.39 -7.09 -53.82
N SER A 8 42.87 -7.57 -52.69
CA SER A 8 41.48 -7.41 -52.29
C SER A 8 41.30 -6.06 -51.61
N ILE A 9 40.76 -5.06 -52.32
CA ILE A 9 40.28 -3.82 -51.70
C ILE A 9 38.76 -3.97 -51.55
N LYS A 10 38.30 -4.41 -50.37
CA LYS A 10 36.89 -4.29 -50.00
C LYS A 10 36.65 -2.87 -49.51
N LEU A 11 35.94 -2.13 -50.36
CA LEU A 11 35.49 -0.76 -50.19
C LEU A 11 34.61 -0.62 -48.94
N ILE A 12 35.04 0.26 -48.02
CA ILE A 12 34.23 0.80 -46.93
C ILE A 12 33.08 1.60 -47.55
N ARG A 13 31.84 1.24 -47.19
CA ARG A 13 30.68 2.13 -47.33
C ARG A 13 29.95 2.20 -46.01
N VAL A 14 30.30 3.25 -45.26
CA VAL A 14 29.46 3.82 -44.21
C VAL A 14 28.35 4.58 -44.91
N ILE A 15 27.09 4.17 -44.72
CA ILE A 15 25.94 5.04 -44.94
C ILE A 15 25.08 4.96 -43.69
N LEU A 16 25.08 6.08 -42.97
CA LEU A 16 24.20 6.45 -41.89
C LEU A 16 22.78 6.61 -42.46
N ALA A 17 21.81 5.88 -41.93
CA ALA A 17 20.39 6.15 -42.18
C ALA A 17 19.65 6.11 -40.84
N SER A 18 19.70 7.24 -40.15
CA SER A 18 18.77 7.60 -39.10
C SER A 18 17.43 7.98 -39.72
N LEU A 19 16.35 7.24 -39.46
CA LEU A 19 15.01 7.80 -39.45
C LEU A 19 14.12 6.95 -38.52
N ALA A 20 13.74 7.56 -37.41
CA ALA A 20 12.77 7.05 -36.45
C ALA A 20 11.36 7.16 -37.04
N THR A 21 10.52 6.12 -36.92
CA THR A 21 9.08 6.27 -36.70
C THR A 21 8.45 4.93 -36.28
N GLY A 22 7.56 4.95 -35.29
CA GLY A 22 6.47 3.97 -35.19
C GLY A 22 6.53 2.95 -34.06
N ALA A 23 6.59 3.42 -32.81
CA ALA A 23 5.99 2.65 -31.72
C ALA A 23 4.48 2.57 -31.95
N MET A 24 3.94 1.37 -32.14
CA MET A 24 2.52 1.07 -31.97
C MET A 24 2.40 -0.09 -30.99
N VAL A 25 2.41 0.27 -29.71
CA VAL A 25 1.92 -0.59 -28.63
C VAL A 25 0.41 -0.66 -28.83
N ALA A 26 -0.09 -1.83 -29.21
CA ALA A 26 -1.51 -2.13 -29.12
C ALA A 26 -1.90 -2.14 -27.63
N LEU A 27 -2.39 -0.99 -27.16
CA LEU A 27 -3.05 -0.83 -25.87
C LEU A 27 -4.41 -1.55 -25.93
N SER A 28 -4.37 -2.87 -25.83
CA SER A 28 -5.52 -3.68 -25.47
C SER A 28 -5.51 -3.86 -23.96
N GLY A 29 -6.26 -3.01 -23.26
CA GLY A 29 -6.82 -3.32 -21.94
C GLY A 29 -5.83 -3.59 -20.82
N CYS A 30 -5.19 -2.54 -20.30
CA CYS A 30 -4.76 -2.36 -18.91
C CYS A 30 -4.14 -0.96 -18.85
N SER A 31 -4.83 0.00 -18.24
CA SER A 31 -4.34 1.39 -18.07
C SER A 31 -3.21 1.47 -17.03
N LEU A 32 -2.15 0.66 -17.18
CA LEU A 32 -1.03 0.60 -16.25
C LEU A 32 0.31 0.28 -16.95
N ILE A 33 0.46 0.62 -18.22
CA ILE A 33 1.79 0.66 -18.85
C ILE A 33 1.95 1.91 -19.71
N GLY A 34 2.70 2.88 -19.19
CA GLY A 34 3.36 3.92 -19.96
C GLY A 34 4.03 4.98 -19.07
N PRO A 35 5.31 5.38 -19.30
CA PRO A 35 6.42 4.67 -19.92
C PRO A 35 7.56 4.38 -18.91
N THR A 36 8.27 3.28 -19.13
CA THR A 36 9.59 3.00 -18.57
C THR A 36 10.62 4.04 -19.03
N LEU A 37 11.29 4.71 -18.08
CA LEU A 37 12.68 5.21 -18.10
C LEU A 37 12.79 6.44 -17.15
N GLY A 38 13.06 6.21 -15.86
CA GLY A 38 13.36 7.31 -14.93
C GLY A 38 13.30 7.01 -13.43
N MET A 39 12.68 5.91 -12.99
CA MET A 39 12.60 5.57 -11.56
C MET A 39 13.19 4.19 -11.30
N GLY A 40 14.52 4.16 -11.17
CA GLY A 40 15.23 3.08 -10.48
C GLY A 40 15.15 3.22 -8.96
N LEU A 41 14.01 3.70 -8.43
CA LEU A 41 13.72 3.71 -7.01
C LEU A 41 12.82 2.51 -6.76
N ALA A 42 13.35 1.56 -5.99
CA ALA A 42 12.64 0.34 -5.63
C ALA A 42 11.24 0.69 -5.10
N LEU A 43 10.19 0.14 -5.71
CA LEU A 43 8.82 0.19 -5.17
C LEU A 43 8.69 -0.69 -3.91
N ALA A 44 9.64 -1.59 -3.68
CA ALA A 44 9.69 -2.50 -2.53
C ALA A 44 9.77 -1.81 -1.14
N PRO A 45 10.64 -0.79 -0.89
CA PRO A 45 10.64 -0.06 0.38
C PRO A 45 9.36 0.72 0.66
N LEU A 46 8.51 0.96 -0.33
CA LEU A 46 7.26 1.68 -0.10
C LEU A 46 6.22 0.82 0.61
N LYS A 47 6.19 -0.49 0.33
CA LYS A 47 5.36 -1.46 1.09
C LYS A 47 5.77 -1.49 2.58
N LEU A 48 7.07 -1.45 2.85
CA LEU A 48 7.65 -1.62 4.19
C LEU A 48 7.35 -0.49 5.18
N ALA A 49 6.74 0.60 4.72
CA ALA A 49 6.63 1.80 5.52
C ALA A 49 5.21 2.31 5.71
N PHE A 50 4.17 1.77 5.06
CA PHE A 50 2.91 2.53 4.98
C PHE A 50 1.73 2.05 5.79
N ALA A 51 1.27 0.81 5.69
CA ALA A 51 -0.05 0.60 6.24
C ALA A 51 -0.52 -0.83 6.25
N CYS A 52 -0.68 -1.34 7.45
CA CYS A 52 -1.35 -2.61 7.62
C CYS A 52 -1.81 -2.79 9.06
N ILE A 53 -2.84 -3.62 9.20
CA ILE A 53 -3.31 -4.17 10.48
C ILE A 53 -3.09 -5.69 10.47
N PRO A 54 -2.81 -6.34 11.61
CA PRO A 54 -2.52 -7.76 11.66
C PRO A 54 -3.68 -8.64 11.19
N GLU A 55 -3.35 -9.82 10.67
CA GLU A 55 -4.31 -10.93 10.54
C GLU A 55 -5.07 -11.18 11.85
N GLY A 56 -6.35 -11.54 11.76
CA GLY A 56 -7.21 -11.75 12.92
C GLY A 56 -7.79 -10.47 13.52
N THR A 57 -7.47 -9.29 12.97
CA THR A 57 -8.13 -8.04 13.39
C THR A 57 -9.63 -8.13 13.11
N GLN A 58 -10.44 -7.80 14.12
CA GLN A 58 -11.90 -7.87 14.06
C GLN A 58 -12.47 -6.57 13.49
N ILE A 59 -12.92 -6.61 12.25
CA ILE A 59 -13.56 -5.48 11.54
C ILE A 59 -15.04 -5.46 11.87
N ASP A 60 -15.55 -4.28 12.25
CA ASP A 60 -16.95 -4.11 12.60
C ASP A 60 -17.85 -4.25 11.36
N THR A 61 -18.91 -5.05 11.48
CA THR A 61 -20.00 -5.12 10.50
C THR A 61 -21.34 -4.89 11.20
N LEU A 62 -22.43 -4.80 10.43
CA LEU A 62 -23.78 -4.65 10.98
C LEU A 62 -24.23 -5.88 11.79
N ASP A 63 -23.67 -7.05 11.50
CA ASP A 63 -24.04 -8.33 12.12
C ASP A 63 -23.04 -8.78 13.21
N GLY A 64 -22.12 -7.89 13.60
CA GLY A 64 -21.00 -8.17 14.50
C GLY A 64 -19.66 -8.12 13.78
N SER A 65 -18.57 -8.38 14.49
CA SER A 65 -17.23 -8.24 13.91
C SER A 65 -16.77 -9.51 13.21
N VAL A 66 -16.05 -9.36 12.10
CA VAL A 66 -15.48 -10.45 11.30
C VAL A 66 -13.97 -10.25 11.17
N SER A 67 -13.20 -11.32 11.03
CA SER A 67 -11.76 -11.19 10.87
C SER A 67 -11.40 -10.67 9.48
N ILE A 68 -10.43 -9.75 9.41
CA ILE A 68 -10.10 -9.02 8.18
C ILE A 68 -9.75 -9.94 7.00
N GLU A 69 -9.08 -11.07 7.24
CA GLU A 69 -8.67 -12.03 6.20
C GLU A 69 -9.86 -12.77 5.55
N THR A 70 -11.02 -12.75 6.18
CA THR A 70 -12.24 -13.38 5.66
C THR A 70 -13.04 -12.46 4.73
N LEU A 71 -12.81 -11.15 4.80
CA LEU A 71 -13.51 -10.17 3.97
C LEU A 71 -13.19 -10.33 2.48
N ARG A 72 -14.15 -9.95 1.64
CA ARG A 72 -14.07 -9.94 0.19
C ARG A 72 -14.55 -8.60 -0.37
N VAL A 73 -14.09 -8.29 -1.58
CA VAL A 73 -14.59 -7.12 -2.31
C VAL A 73 -16.11 -7.24 -2.48
N GLY A 74 -16.82 -6.16 -2.16
CA GLY A 74 -18.28 -6.08 -2.18
C GLY A 74 -18.95 -6.32 -0.83
N ASP A 75 -18.24 -6.90 0.15
CA ASP A 75 -18.74 -7.04 1.52
C ASP A 75 -19.02 -5.68 2.15
N VAL A 76 -19.96 -5.64 3.08
CA VAL A 76 -20.38 -4.42 3.78
C VAL A 76 -19.82 -4.43 5.18
N VAL A 77 -19.06 -3.39 5.52
CA VAL A 77 -18.49 -3.15 6.85
C VAL A 77 -18.98 -1.81 7.39
N VAL A 78 -18.73 -1.56 8.68
CA VAL A 78 -18.92 -0.22 9.25
C VAL A 78 -17.74 0.66 8.82
N GLY A 79 -18.04 1.69 8.03
CA GLY A 79 -17.07 2.66 7.53
C GLY A 79 -16.53 3.57 8.62
N TYR A 80 -15.50 4.32 8.25
CA TYR A 80 -14.83 5.30 9.11
C TYR A 80 -15.81 6.23 9.83
N ASP A 81 -16.80 6.78 9.14
CA ASP A 81 -17.83 7.66 9.72
C ASP A 81 -18.96 6.92 10.45
N GLY A 82 -18.87 5.59 10.56
CA GLY A 82 -19.84 4.74 11.25
C GLY A 82 -21.03 4.32 10.37
N GLN A 83 -21.03 4.68 9.09
CA GLN A 83 -22.06 4.27 8.13
C GLN A 83 -21.67 2.95 7.44
N PRO A 84 -22.63 2.13 6.98
CA PRO A 84 -22.33 0.93 6.21
C PRO A 84 -21.71 1.29 4.85
N VAL A 85 -20.58 0.66 4.50
CA VAL A 85 -19.84 0.92 3.26
C VAL A 85 -19.36 -0.38 2.63
N ARG A 86 -19.20 -0.39 1.30
CA ARG A 86 -18.63 -1.55 0.62
C ARG A 86 -17.11 -1.52 0.62
N VAL A 87 -16.53 -2.71 0.80
CA VAL A 87 -15.11 -2.96 0.52
C VAL A 87 -14.88 -2.93 -0.99
N GLN A 88 -13.97 -2.08 -1.44
CA GLN A 88 -13.60 -1.92 -2.85
C GLN A 88 -12.34 -2.72 -3.21
N GLN A 89 -11.35 -2.72 -2.32
CA GLN A 89 -10.09 -3.43 -2.50
C GLN A 89 -9.61 -4.00 -1.18
N ILE A 90 -8.86 -5.09 -1.26
CA ILE A 90 -8.20 -5.71 -0.13
C ILE A 90 -6.75 -5.91 -0.53
N HIS A 91 -5.84 -5.35 0.26
CA HIS A 91 -4.44 -5.62 0.14
C HIS A 91 -4.01 -6.56 1.27
N SER A 92 -3.31 -7.63 0.92
CA SER A 92 -2.75 -8.60 1.85
C SER A 92 -1.23 -8.65 1.68
N TYR A 93 -0.53 -8.73 2.80
CA TYR A 93 0.92 -8.64 2.84
C TYR A 93 1.50 -9.73 3.73
N MET A 94 2.50 -10.44 3.20
CA MET A 94 3.47 -11.16 4.04
C MET A 94 4.36 -10.13 4.74
N GLU A 95 4.48 -10.26 6.05
CA GLU A 95 5.25 -9.38 6.93
C GLU A 95 6.65 -9.91 7.23
N ASP A 96 7.54 -9.00 7.60
CA ASP A 96 8.82 -9.35 8.22
C ASP A 96 8.60 -9.53 9.73
N ALA A 97 9.25 -10.52 10.33
CA ALA A 97 9.13 -10.76 11.78
C ALA A 97 9.58 -9.53 12.60
N GLU A 98 10.45 -8.70 12.03
CA GLU A 98 10.94 -7.44 12.57
C GLU A 98 10.08 -6.21 12.18
N THR A 99 8.86 -6.39 11.66
CA THR A 99 7.90 -5.27 11.56
C THR A 99 7.36 -4.93 12.96
N GLU A 100 7.36 -3.64 13.33
CA GLU A 100 6.77 -3.16 14.59
C GLU A 100 5.27 -2.88 14.44
N PHE A 101 4.51 -3.49 15.35
CA PHE A 101 3.08 -3.23 15.53
C PHE A 101 2.82 -2.60 16.89
N TYR A 102 1.76 -1.80 16.92
CA TYR A 102 1.26 -1.11 18.09
C TYR A 102 -0.08 -1.72 18.45
N GLN A 103 -0.27 -2.03 19.73
CA GLN A 103 -1.57 -2.32 20.31
C GLN A 103 -2.01 -1.08 21.08
N VAL A 104 -3.02 -0.39 20.57
CA VAL A 104 -3.52 0.87 21.12
C VAL A 104 -4.88 0.63 21.77
N LYS A 105 -4.98 0.89 23.08
CA LYS A 105 -6.22 0.71 23.85
C LYS A 105 -6.88 2.05 24.13
N PHE A 106 -8.19 2.11 23.95
CA PHE A 106 -9.00 3.31 24.11
C PHE A 106 -9.90 3.28 25.36
N SER A 107 -10.42 4.45 25.74
CA SER A 107 -11.30 4.64 26.90
C SER A 107 -12.61 3.87 26.86
N ASN A 108 -13.12 3.53 25.67
CA ASN A 108 -14.28 2.64 25.51
C ASN A 108 -13.94 1.16 25.73
N GLY A 109 -12.66 0.83 25.98
CA GLY A 109 -12.18 -0.54 26.10
C GLY A 109 -11.74 -1.17 24.78
N GLY A 110 -12.01 -0.53 23.64
CA GLY A 110 -11.61 -0.98 22.31
C GLY A 110 -10.09 -1.02 22.14
N VAL A 111 -9.61 -1.97 21.37
CA VAL A 111 -8.19 -2.20 21.11
C VAL A 111 -7.98 -2.27 19.60
N VAL A 112 -7.03 -1.50 19.10
CA VAL A 112 -6.65 -1.51 17.68
C VAL A 112 -5.18 -1.87 17.57
N ASP A 113 -4.91 -2.92 16.79
CA ASP A 113 -3.60 -3.40 16.47
C ASP A 113 -3.22 -2.96 15.05
N LEU A 114 -2.09 -2.27 14.88
CA LEU A 114 -1.70 -1.67 13.60
C LEU A 114 -0.21 -1.37 13.53
N CYS A 115 0.34 -1.29 12.31
CA CYS A 115 1.75 -0.92 12.14
C CYS A 115 1.99 0.57 12.47
N SER A 116 3.24 0.94 12.71
CA SER A 116 3.66 2.29 13.13
C SER A 116 3.12 3.45 12.27
N MET A 117 2.87 3.20 10.99
CA MET A 117 2.54 4.22 10.00
C MET A 117 1.06 4.24 9.61
N HIS A 118 0.31 3.20 9.97
CA HIS A 118 -1.12 3.13 9.76
C HIS A 118 -1.84 4.16 10.65
N ARG A 119 -2.99 4.69 10.21
CA ARG A 119 -3.68 5.79 10.90
C ARG A 119 -4.92 5.33 11.67
N ILE A 120 -5.08 5.89 12.87
CA ILE A 120 -6.33 5.90 13.63
C ILE A 120 -6.83 7.33 13.64
N SER A 121 -8.07 7.53 13.19
CA SER A 121 -8.70 8.84 13.18
C SER A 121 -7.86 9.93 12.47
N GLY A 122 -7.14 9.57 11.40
CA GLY A 122 -6.25 10.44 10.65
C GLY A 122 -4.85 10.65 11.26
N ILE A 123 -4.56 10.11 12.45
CA ILE A 123 -3.28 10.24 13.14
C ILE A 123 -2.48 8.96 12.97
N ARG A 124 -1.20 9.03 12.58
CA ARG A 124 -0.37 7.83 12.47
C ARG A 124 -0.16 7.20 13.84
N ALA A 125 -0.13 5.88 13.90
CA ALA A 125 0.06 5.13 15.16
C ALA A 125 1.28 5.60 15.95
N LYS A 126 2.42 5.82 15.27
CA LYS A 126 3.66 6.33 15.88
C LYS A 126 3.58 7.74 16.47
N GLN A 127 2.53 8.50 16.14
CA GLN A 127 2.28 9.85 16.66
C GLN A 127 1.28 9.85 17.81
N LEU A 128 0.65 8.71 18.12
CA LEU A 128 -0.23 8.59 19.27
C LEU A 128 0.59 8.46 20.54
N GLU A 129 0.11 9.15 21.57
CA GLU A 129 0.62 9.07 22.94
C GLU A 129 -0.53 8.73 23.91
N VAL A 130 -0.21 8.11 25.05
CA VAL A 130 -1.21 7.94 26.12
C VAL A 130 -1.74 9.30 26.55
N GLY A 131 -3.07 9.44 26.60
CA GLY A 131 -3.77 10.70 26.81
C GLY A 131 -4.20 11.42 25.52
N SER A 132 -3.76 10.97 24.33
CA SER A 132 -4.24 11.49 23.05
C SER A 132 -5.74 11.30 22.92
N VAL A 133 -6.44 12.33 22.44
CA VAL A 133 -7.88 12.27 22.18
C VAL A 133 -8.09 12.23 20.67
N ILE A 134 -8.71 11.16 20.17
CA ILE A 134 -9.05 11.01 18.75
C ILE A 134 -10.44 11.59 18.45
N SER A 135 -10.79 11.72 17.15
CA SER A 135 -12.13 12.14 16.74
C SER A 135 -13.18 11.18 17.32
N GLY A 136 -14.28 11.73 17.81
CA GLY A 136 -15.28 10.97 18.58
C GLY A 136 -15.00 10.91 20.09
N GLY A 137 -13.93 11.55 20.58
CA GLY A 137 -13.69 11.78 22.00
C GLY A 137 -13.07 10.60 22.76
N GLN A 138 -12.65 9.53 22.05
CA GLN A 138 -11.96 8.41 22.68
C GLN A 138 -10.54 8.82 23.05
N VAL A 139 -10.12 8.39 24.25
CA VAL A 139 -8.80 8.68 24.80
C VAL A 139 -7.93 7.45 24.71
N VAL A 140 -6.70 7.60 24.24
CA VAL A 140 -5.68 6.54 24.29
C VAL A 140 -5.28 6.32 25.75
N THR A 141 -5.49 5.10 26.24
CA THR A 141 -5.22 4.72 27.64
C THR A 141 -3.95 3.90 27.79
N GLU A 142 -3.56 3.17 26.76
CA GLU A 142 -2.39 2.30 26.77
C GLU A 142 -1.87 2.12 25.33
N ILE A 143 -0.55 2.04 25.18
CA ILE A 143 0.12 1.67 23.93
C ILE A 143 1.17 0.62 24.27
N LYS A 144 1.13 -0.52 23.58
CA LYS A 144 2.18 -1.54 23.62
C LYS A 144 2.78 -1.72 22.23
N THR A 145 4.07 -2.06 22.16
CA THR A 145 4.74 -2.41 20.91
C THR A 145 5.08 -3.90 20.91
N TYR A 146 4.87 -4.55 19.78
CA TYR A 146 5.20 -5.96 19.59
C TYR A 146 5.58 -6.25 18.14
N ARG A 147 6.02 -7.48 17.88
CA ARG A 147 6.62 -7.96 16.63
C ARG A 147 6.16 -9.41 16.37
N GLY A 148 6.56 -9.98 15.24
CA GLY A 148 6.26 -11.38 14.91
C GLY A 148 4.89 -11.64 14.28
N ILE A 149 4.28 -10.61 13.69
CA ILE A 149 3.11 -10.78 12.82
C ILE A 149 3.59 -11.33 11.48
N GLU A 150 2.95 -12.40 10.98
CA GLU A 150 3.31 -13.05 9.72
C GLU A 150 2.58 -12.46 8.52
N SER A 151 1.34 -12.01 8.73
CA SER A 151 0.47 -11.49 7.68
C SER A 151 -0.33 -10.30 8.16
N SER A 152 -0.56 -9.37 7.25
CA SER A 152 -1.23 -8.10 7.52
C SER A 152 -2.06 -7.65 6.33
N TYR A 153 -3.02 -6.76 6.59
CA TYR A 153 -4.03 -6.38 5.63
C TYR A 153 -4.33 -4.89 5.68
N ASP A 154 -4.90 -4.37 4.60
CA ASP A 154 -5.62 -3.09 4.58
C ASP A 154 -6.81 -3.16 3.63
N LEU A 155 -7.82 -2.34 3.90
CA LEU A 155 -9.07 -2.29 3.14
C LEU A 155 -9.26 -0.91 2.53
N LEU A 156 -9.52 -0.87 1.22
CA LEU A 156 -10.11 0.31 0.59
C LEU A 156 -11.62 0.17 0.67
N THR A 157 -12.30 1.19 1.16
CA THR A 157 -13.76 1.23 1.26
C THR A 157 -14.31 2.40 0.44
N GLU A 158 -15.64 2.51 0.33
CA GLU A 158 -16.31 3.70 -0.22
C GLU A 158 -16.17 4.96 0.65
N ASP A 159 -15.62 4.82 1.86
CA ASP A 159 -15.31 5.87 2.83
C ASP A 159 -13.79 5.91 3.11
N LEU A 160 -13.35 6.79 4.02
CA LEU A 160 -11.96 6.99 4.42
C LEU A 160 -11.33 5.78 5.13
N GLY A 161 -12.09 4.70 5.38
CA GLY A 161 -11.64 3.51 6.07
C GLY A 161 -12.80 2.76 6.73
N TYR A 162 -12.52 2.12 7.85
CA TYR A 162 -13.39 1.16 8.52
C TYR A 162 -13.30 1.32 10.05
N ARG A 163 -14.03 0.48 10.79
CA ARG A 163 -13.96 0.46 12.25
C ARG A 163 -13.50 -0.88 12.81
N VAL A 164 -12.79 -0.76 13.93
CA VAL A 164 -12.36 -1.87 14.78
C VAL A 164 -12.79 -1.52 16.20
N GLU A 165 -13.71 -2.29 16.80
CA GLU A 165 -14.20 -2.04 18.16
C GLU A 165 -14.75 -0.60 18.34
N GLY A 166 -15.43 -0.10 17.30
CA GLY A 166 -15.98 1.25 17.24
C GLY A 166 -14.94 2.35 17.03
N ILE A 167 -13.65 2.03 16.88
CA ILE A 167 -12.57 3.01 16.65
C ILE A 167 -12.35 3.21 15.15
N PRO A 168 -12.33 4.47 14.64
CA PRO A 168 -12.13 4.74 13.22
C PRO A 168 -10.67 4.51 12.79
N VAL A 169 -10.48 3.62 11.81
CA VAL A 169 -9.19 3.23 11.23
C VAL A 169 -9.20 3.62 9.75
N ASN A 170 -8.16 4.29 9.28
CA ASN A 170 -8.12 4.78 7.90
C ASN A 170 -7.74 3.67 6.93
N SER A 171 -8.36 3.67 5.74
CA SER A 171 -7.75 3.06 4.56
C SER A 171 -6.50 3.85 4.21
N MET A 172 -5.44 3.15 3.87
CA MET A 172 -4.17 3.73 3.48
C MET A 172 -3.76 3.33 2.06
N ILE A 173 -4.57 2.54 1.37
CA ILE A 173 -4.32 2.07 0.00
C ILE A 173 -4.12 3.25 -0.97
N GLU A 174 -4.92 4.30 -0.85
CA GLU A 174 -4.76 5.51 -1.68
C GLU A 174 -3.49 6.28 -1.32
N GLU A 175 -3.17 6.41 -0.02
CA GLU A 175 -1.93 7.06 0.45
C GLU A 175 -0.69 6.31 -0.07
N MET A 176 -0.73 4.97 -0.04
CA MET A 176 0.31 4.11 -0.58
C MET A 176 0.48 4.28 -2.09
N TYR A 177 -0.64 4.32 -2.83
CA TYR A 177 -0.61 4.55 -4.27
C TYR A 177 0.04 5.90 -4.59
N GLU A 178 -0.38 6.96 -3.91
CA GLU A 178 0.17 8.29 -4.09
C GLU A 178 1.65 8.36 -3.73
N ALA A 179 2.06 7.76 -2.62
CA ALA A 179 3.47 7.70 -2.23
C ALA A 179 4.32 6.94 -3.25
N GLY A 180 3.79 5.89 -3.88
CA GLY A 180 4.47 5.16 -4.95
C GLY A 180 4.59 5.99 -6.22
N ARG A 181 3.57 6.79 -6.51
CA ARG A 181 3.51 7.69 -7.67
C ARG A 181 4.44 8.88 -7.51
N THR A 182 4.57 9.45 -6.32
CA THR A 182 5.36 10.68 -6.06
C THR A 182 6.75 10.41 -5.51
N GLY A 183 6.98 9.23 -4.93
CA GLY A 183 8.17 8.94 -4.14
C GLY A 183 8.21 9.67 -2.80
N SER A 184 7.08 10.18 -2.31
CA SER A 184 7.00 10.97 -1.08
C SER A 184 5.82 10.57 -0.19
N ILE A 185 6.02 10.71 1.12
CA ILE A 185 5.06 10.31 2.13
C ILE A 185 4.45 11.59 2.72
N GLN A 186 3.13 11.68 2.73
CA GLN A 186 2.45 12.81 3.36
C GLN A 186 2.41 12.62 4.87
N ASN A 187 2.90 13.58 5.64
CA ASN A 187 2.86 13.51 7.11
C ASN A 187 1.46 13.85 7.62
#